data_AF-A0A8S3F8H5-F1
#
_entry.id   AF-A0A8S3F8H5-F1
#
_cell.length_a   1.000
_cell.length_b   1.000
_cell.length_c   1.000
_cell.angle_alpha   90.00
_cell.angle_beta   90.00
_cell.angle_gamma   90.00
#
_symmetry.space_group_name_H-M   'P 1'
#
loop_
_entity.id
_entity.type
_entity.pdbx_description
1 polymer ?
#
loop_
_entity_poly.entity_id
_entity_poly.type
_entity_poly.pdbx_seq_one_letter_code
_entity_poly.pdbx_strand_id
1 'polypeptide(L)'
;MGLIGYAMLNEGEPKFSEWIFERLNDVRKNDSQRQLLINAFRHSIQNEREMLCLANQIEQISDQLKKILESVVHAPLMIAITDTIIELSRIYPQIFQEIFVDIVDILIGWYIEPLPTDRILEYTAQALQKFRPFWVDQIESTTLTLLDHFIEDADNYAQQFELQEQNNDGDDEIASFTDKIAALYRAFATVLRALSDNFTSTPHLLPVEYVDNWLQKILHTTTIIRHDKLFGILAKPANTAVCILVETFSQFDEQLKNEIFDFIIEQTHLHTQSWPYEADVNLLRLIMKVIDIADHDSCAKLASSIFAAKSRLWLYRFLYSNS
;
A
#
# COMPACT_ATOMS: atom_id res chain seq x y z
N MET A 1 -34.29 -3.86 -3.09
CA MET A 1 -33.71 -5.15 -2.67
C MET A 1 -33.03 -5.06 -1.31
N GLY A 2 -32.12 -4.11 -1.03
CA GLY A 2 -31.47 -4.01 0.29
C GLY A 2 -32.42 -3.81 1.49
N LEU A 3 -33.44 -2.94 1.38
CA LEU A 3 -34.45 -2.76 2.43
C LEU A 3 -35.39 -3.98 2.61
N ILE A 4 -35.63 -4.70 1.51
CA ILE A 4 -36.43 -5.94 1.52
C ILE A 4 -35.62 -7.07 2.14
N GLY A 5 -34.32 -7.14 1.83
CA GLY A 5 -33.37 -8.05 2.46
C GLY A 5 -33.24 -7.81 3.95
N TYR A 6 -33.14 -6.55 4.38
CA TYR A 6 -33.18 -6.18 5.79
C TYR A 6 -34.48 -6.62 6.47
N ALA A 7 -35.65 -6.38 5.84
CA ALA A 7 -36.92 -6.85 6.38
C ALA A 7 -36.99 -8.39 6.50
N MET A 8 -36.43 -9.13 5.54
CA MET A 8 -36.35 -10.60 5.58
C MET A 8 -35.35 -11.13 6.62
N LEU A 9 -34.24 -10.42 6.82
CA LEU A 9 -33.28 -10.70 7.90
C LEU A 9 -33.91 -10.42 9.28
N ASN A 10 -34.73 -9.37 9.40
CA ASN A 10 -35.47 -9.04 10.62
C ASN A 10 -36.54 -10.07 10.98
N GLU A 11 -37.13 -10.76 10.00
CA GLU A 11 -38.03 -11.89 10.23
C GLU A 11 -37.29 -13.17 10.65
N GLY A 12 -35.95 -13.12 10.74
CA GLY A 12 -35.13 -14.26 11.14
C GLY A 12 -35.06 -15.36 10.09
N GLU A 13 -35.31 -15.06 8.80
CA GLU A 13 -35.18 -16.04 7.74
C GLU A 13 -33.72 -16.18 7.26
N PRO A 14 -32.99 -17.26 7.65
CA PRO A 14 -31.65 -17.57 7.12
C PRO A 14 -31.61 -17.74 5.60
N LYS A 15 -32.80 -17.84 4.98
CA LYS A 15 -32.98 -18.06 3.54
C LYS A 15 -32.50 -16.88 2.70
N PHE A 16 -32.46 -15.65 3.22
CA PHE A 16 -32.06 -14.51 2.40
C PHE A 16 -30.55 -14.49 2.12
N SER A 17 -29.72 -14.72 3.14
CA SER A 17 -28.26 -14.83 2.99
C SER A 17 -27.92 -16.05 2.12
N GLU A 18 -28.47 -17.22 2.44
CA GLU A 18 -28.31 -18.45 1.66
C GLU A 18 -28.70 -18.26 0.20
N TRP A 19 -29.86 -17.65 -0.07
CA TRP A 19 -30.32 -17.37 -1.43
C TRP A 19 -29.38 -16.41 -2.16
N ILE A 20 -28.87 -15.36 -1.51
CA ILE A 20 -27.91 -14.45 -2.13
C ILE A 20 -26.64 -15.20 -2.52
N PHE A 21 -26.09 -16.04 -1.63
CA PHE A 21 -24.84 -16.75 -1.90
C PHE A 21 -24.98 -17.88 -2.91
N GLU A 22 -26.10 -18.62 -2.92
CA GLU A 22 -26.44 -19.53 -4.02
C GLU A 22 -26.46 -18.79 -5.35
N ARG A 23 -27.01 -17.57 -5.36
CA ARG A 23 -27.12 -16.73 -6.53
C ARG A 23 -25.83 -16.02 -6.91
N LEU A 24 -24.87 -15.84 -6.00
CA LEU A 24 -23.53 -15.29 -6.26
C LEU A 24 -22.58 -16.35 -6.81
N ASN A 25 -22.77 -17.62 -6.41
CA ASN A 25 -21.99 -18.77 -6.85
C ASN A 25 -22.50 -19.38 -8.17
N ASP A 26 -23.62 -18.91 -8.73
CA ASP A 26 -24.10 -19.35 -10.03
C ASP A 26 -23.18 -18.84 -11.15
N VAL A 27 -22.34 -19.75 -11.67
CA VAL A 27 -21.35 -19.52 -12.74
C VAL A 27 -21.97 -18.95 -14.02
N ARG A 28 -23.29 -19.10 -14.21
CA ARG A 28 -23.99 -18.57 -15.40
C ARG A 28 -24.23 -17.06 -15.34
N LYS A 29 -23.98 -16.41 -14.20
CA LYS A 29 -24.20 -14.97 -14.05
C LYS A 29 -22.97 -14.18 -14.43
N ASN A 30 -23.22 -13.08 -15.12
CA ASN A 30 -22.19 -12.09 -15.43
C ASN A 30 -21.79 -11.33 -14.14
N ASP A 31 -20.53 -10.87 -14.08
CA ASP A 31 -19.98 -10.20 -12.91
C ASP A 31 -20.75 -8.94 -12.51
N SER A 32 -21.34 -8.22 -13.47
CA SER A 32 -22.21 -7.06 -13.18
C SER A 32 -23.48 -7.47 -12.40
N GLN A 33 -24.03 -8.67 -12.64
CA GLN A 33 -25.18 -9.16 -11.89
C GLN A 33 -24.77 -9.61 -10.49
N ARG A 34 -23.59 -10.23 -10.35
CA ARG A 34 -23.00 -10.58 -9.05
C ARG A 34 -22.72 -9.32 -8.23
N GLN A 35 -22.24 -8.26 -8.88
CA GLN A 35 -22.00 -6.94 -8.28
C GLN A 35 -23.31 -6.31 -7.73
N LEU A 36 -24.41 -6.40 -8.47
CA LEU A 36 -25.71 -5.90 -7.99
C LEU A 36 -26.22 -6.68 -6.77
N LEU A 37 -26.00 -7.99 -6.74
CA LEU A 37 -26.39 -8.83 -5.60
C LEU A 37 -25.58 -8.52 -4.35
N ILE A 38 -24.26 -8.40 -4.48
CA ILE A 38 -23.41 -8.08 -3.33
C ILE A 38 -23.70 -6.66 -2.81
N ASN A 39 -23.98 -5.69 -3.69
CA ASN A 39 -24.40 -4.35 -3.26
C ASN A 39 -25.75 -4.36 -2.52
N ALA A 40 -26.69 -5.19 -2.96
CA ALA A 40 -27.95 -5.36 -2.25
C ALA A 40 -27.75 -6.02 -0.87
N PHE A 41 -26.83 -6.99 -0.78
CA PHE A 41 -26.46 -7.62 0.49
C PHE A 41 -25.77 -6.63 1.43
N ARG A 42 -24.81 -5.86 0.94
CA ARG A 42 -24.15 -4.79 1.69
C ARG A 42 -25.14 -3.80 2.29
N HIS A 43 -26.11 -3.33 1.50
CA HIS A 43 -27.16 -2.44 2.01
C HIS A 43 -28.04 -3.10 3.08
N SER A 44 -28.16 -4.42 3.09
CA SER A 44 -28.88 -5.14 4.14
C SER A 44 -28.06 -5.16 5.43
N ILE A 45 -26.75 -5.46 5.34
CA ILE A 45 -25.80 -5.45 6.48
C ILE A 45 -25.66 -4.06 7.11
N GLN A 46 -25.65 -2.99 6.31
CA GLN A 46 -25.54 -1.62 6.82
C GLN A 46 -26.66 -1.25 7.81
N ASN A 47 -27.84 -1.86 7.65
CA ASN A 47 -28.99 -1.65 8.54
C ASN A 47 -29.00 -2.61 9.75
N GLU A 48 -28.09 -3.59 9.79
CA GLU A 48 -28.04 -4.64 10.81
C GLU A 48 -27.36 -4.22 12.12
N ARG A 49 -26.74 -3.04 12.15
CA ARG A 49 -25.95 -2.52 13.30
C ARG A 49 -26.70 -2.52 14.64
N GLU A 50 -28.02 -2.66 14.63
CA GLU A 50 -28.87 -2.62 15.83
C GLU A 50 -29.36 -4.00 16.32
N MET A 51 -29.43 -5.05 15.48
CA MET A 51 -30.09 -6.32 15.83
C MET A 51 -29.21 -7.57 15.77
N LEU A 52 -28.05 -7.53 15.10
CA LEU A 52 -27.08 -8.65 15.00
C LEU A 52 -27.70 -9.99 14.53
N CYS A 53 -28.65 -9.94 13.61
CA CYS A 53 -29.41 -11.12 13.16
C CYS A 53 -28.54 -12.16 12.43
N LEU A 54 -27.39 -11.77 11.86
CA LEU A 54 -26.48 -12.68 11.15
C LEU A 54 -25.45 -13.36 12.05
N ALA A 55 -25.46 -13.13 13.37
CA ALA A 55 -24.45 -13.67 14.28
C ALA A 55 -24.27 -15.20 14.19
N ASN A 56 -25.32 -15.96 13.88
CA ASN A 56 -25.25 -17.41 13.74
C ASN A 56 -24.73 -17.90 12.37
N GLN A 57 -24.67 -17.02 11.36
CA GLN A 57 -24.27 -17.35 9.99
C GLN A 57 -23.00 -16.61 9.54
N ILE A 58 -22.50 -15.69 10.36
CA ILE A 58 -21.42 -14.78 9.99
C ILE A 58 -20.12 -15.49 9.61
N GLU A 59 -19.80 -16.61 10.27
CA GLU A 59 -18.63 -17.45 9.93
C GLU A 59 -18.78 -17.99 8.50
N GLN A 60 -19.92 -18.61 8.19
CA GLN A 60 -20.22 -19.13 6.86
C GLN A 60 -20.23 -18.03 5.80
N ILE A 61 -20.81 -16.87 6.12
CA ILE A 61 -20.86 -15.70 5.22
C ILE A 61 -19.45 -15.18 4.94
N SER A 62 -18.61 -15.09 5.98
CA SER A 62 -17.23 -14.62 5.87
C SER A 62 -16.40 -15.57 5.01
N ASP A 63 -16.52 -16.88 5.22
CA ASP A 63 -15.89 -17.91 4.39
C ASP A 63 -16.32 -17.84 2.92
N GLN A 64 -17.62 -17.62 2.66
CA GLN A 64 -18.13 -17.50 1.30
C GLN A 64 -17.65 -16.23 0.63
N LEU A 65 -17.60 -15.09 1.33
CA LEU A 65 -17.07 -13.84 0.80
C LEU A 65 -15.57 -13.96 0.48
N LYS A 66 -14.79 -14.60 1.36
CA LYS A 66 -13.38 -14.92 1.12
C LYS A 66 -13.22 -15.75 -0.16
N LYS A 67 -13.90 -16.89 -0.28
CA LYS A 67 -13.83 -17.76 -1.48
C LYS A 67 -14.23 -17.05 -2.77
N ILE A 68 -15.26 -16.20 -2.70
CA ILE A 68 -15.66 -15.42 -3.86
C ILE A 68 -14.54 -14.42 -4.19
N LEU A 69 -13.99 -13.70 -3.21
CA LEU A 69 -12.92 -12.73 -3.41
C LEU A 69 -11.67 -13.37 -4.04
N GLU A 70 -11.27 -14.56 -3.59
CA GLU A 70 -10.14 -15.35 -4.15
C GLU A 70 -10.32 -15.69 -5.64
N SER A 71 -11.56 -15.87 -6.10
CA SER A 71 -11.87 -16.29 -7.47
C SER A 71 -12.22 -15.13 -8.41
N VAL A 72 -12.27 -13.90 -7.91
CA VAL A 72 -12.64 -12.73 -8.71
C VAL A 72 -11.46 -12.32 -9.59
N VAL A 73 -11.75 -12.01 -10.85
CA VAL A 73 -10.80 -11.42 -11.81
C VAL A 73 -11.31 -10.04 -12.31
N HIS A 74 -12.52 -9.64 -11.91
CA HIS A 74 -13.13 -8.38 -12.32
C HIS A 74 -13.10 -7.34 -11.19
N ALA A 75 -12.35 -6.26 -11.39
CA ALA A 75 -12.11 -5.25 -10.35
C ALA A 75 -13.38 -4.60 -9.74
N PRO A 76 -14.44 -4.23 -10.50
CA PRO A 76 -15.69 -3.74 -9.91
C PRO A 76 -16.38 -4.70 -8.95
N LEU A 77 -16.24 -6.01 -9.18
CA LEU A 77 -16.79 -7.04 -8.28
C LEU A 77 -15.91 -7.18 -7.03
N MET A 78 -14.59 -7.17 -7.19
CA MET A 78 -13.64 -7.14 -6.07
C MET A 78 -13.93 -5.95 -5.15
N ILE A 79 -14.10 -4.75 -5.70
CA ILE A 79 -14.47 -3.53 -4.97
C ILE A 79 -15.74 -3.76 -4.14
N ALA A 80 -16.80 -4.26 -4.77
CA ALA A 80 -18.09 -4.42 -4.11
C ALA A 80 -18.06 -5.48 -2.98
N ILE A 81 -17.29 -6.55 -3.15
CA ILE A 81 -17.08 -7.58 -2.11
C ILE A 81 -16.26 -7.01 -0.96
N THR A 82 -15.15 -6.34 -1.26
CA THR A 82 -14.28 -5.71 -0.24
C THR A 82 -15.04 -4.66 0.57
N ASP A 83 -15.87 -3.83 -0.07
CA ASP A 83 -16.73 -2.87 0.61
C ASP A 83 -17.73 -3.55 1.57
N THR A 84 -18.21 -4.74 1.20
CA THR A 84 -19.10 -5.55 2.05
C THR A 84 -18.33 -6.13 3.24
N ILE A 85 -17.14 -6.66 3.00
CA ILE A 85 -16.24 -7.17 4.05
C ILE A 85 -15.84 -6.06 5.03
N ILE A 86 -15.57 -4.85 4.55
CA ILE A 86 -15.28 -3.68 5.41
C ILE A 86 -16.48 -3.34 6.31
N GLU A 87 -17.72 -3.43 5.82
CA GLU A 87 -18.87 -3.22 6.70
C GLU A 87 -19.03 -4.36 7.70
N LEU A 88 -18.78 -5.61 7.29
CA LEU A 88 -18.82 -6.76 8.20
C LEU A 88 -17.73 -6.70 9.27
N SER A 89 -16.51 -6.26 8.95
CA SER A 89 -15.43 -6.12 9.91
C SER A 89 -15.73 -5.09 11.00
N ARG A 90 -16.58 -4.09 10.70
CA ARG A 90 -17.05 -3.12 11.68
C ARG A 90 -18.13 -3.66 12.62
N ILE A 91 -18.95 -4.59 12.15
CA ILE A 91 -20.09 -5.14 12.92
C ILE A 91 -19.65 -6.39 13.71
N TYR A 92 -18.85 -7.25 13.08
CA TYR A 92 -18.37 -8.52 13.61
C TYR A 92 -16.83 -8.59 13.59
N PRO A 93 -16.13 -7.73 14.34
CA PRO A 93 -14.67 -7.64 14.29
C PRO A 93 -13.96 -8.94 14.68
N GLN A 94 -14.51 -9.71 15.64
CA GLN A 94 -13.92 -10.97 16.10
C GLN A 94 -13.84 -12.01 14.98
N ILE A 95 -14.90 -12.13 14.18
CA ILE A 95 -14.95 -13.08 13.06
C ILE A 95 -14.03 -12.61 11.94
N PHE A 96 -14.01 -11.31 11.67
CA PHE A 96 -13.10 -10.76 10.65
C PHE A 96 -11.63 -10.95 11.03
N GLN A 97 -11.29 -10.92 12.31
CA GLN A 97 -9.92 -11.13 12.78
C GLN A 97 -9.35 -12.49 12.34
N GLU A 98 -10.18 -13.53 12.24
CA GLU A 98 -9.78 -14.87 11.82
C GLU A 98 -9.45 -14.97 10.33
N ILE A 99 -10.16 -14.21 9.49
CA ILE A 99 -9.95 -14.19 8.02
C ILE A 99 -9.10 -13.02 7.55
N PHE A 100 -8.67 -12.14 8.46
CA PHE A 100 -8.02 -10.87 8.14
C PHE A 100 -6.81 -11.06 7.22
N VAL A 101 -5.91 -11.98 7.58
CA VAL A 101 -4.68 -12.27 6.84
C VAL A 101 -4.98 -12.68 5.41
N ASP A 102 -5.98 -13.53 5.20
CA ASP A 102 -6.37 -13.98 3.87
C ASP A 102 -6.94 -12.84 3.01
N ILE A 103 -7.78 -11.99 3.61
CA ILE A 103 -8.38 -10.86 2.90
C ILE A 103 -7.31 -9.86 2.47
N VAL A 104 -6.37 -9.53 3.35
CA VAL A 104 -5.30 -8.58 3.00
C VAL A 104 -4.33 -9.18 2.00
N ASP A 105 -4.01 -10.48 2.08
CA ASP A 105 -3.15 -11.16 1.09
C ASP A 105 -3.73 -11.05 -0.32
N ILE A 106 -5.02 -11.32 -0.49
CA ILE A 106 -5.70 -11.15 -1.78
C ILE A 106 -5.65 -9.69 -2.25
N LEU A 107 -5.96 -8.73 -1.37
CA LEU A 107 -5.93 -7.30 -1.72
C LEU A 107 -4.53 -6.81 -2.07
N ILE A 108 -3.50 -7.31 -1.39
CA ILE A 108 -2.10 -7.01 -1.68
C ILE A 108 -1.73 -7.57 -3.06
N GLY A 109 -2.18 -8.78 -3.40
CA GLY A 109 -2.05 -9.33 -4.76
C GLY A 109 -2.59 -8.36 -5.81
N TRP A 110 -3.84 -7.90 -5.64
CA TRP A 110 -4.45 -6.89 -6.51
C TRP A 110 -3.71 -5.54 -6.55
N TYR A 111 -2.99 -5.22 -5.47
CA TYR A 111 -2.26 -3.95 -5.34
C TYR A 111 -0.89 -4.00 -6.02
N ILE A 112 -0.27 -5.17 -6.07
CA ILE A 112 1.08 -5.40 -6.59
C ILE A 112 1.09 -5.88 -8.05
N GLU A 113 -0.02 -6.46 -8.53
CA GLU A 113 -0.15 -6.88 -9.92
C GLU A 113 0.23 -5.77 -10.92
N PRO A 114 0.76 -6.12 -12.12
CA PRO A 114 1.30 -5.15 -13.09
C PRO A 114 0.23 -4.38 -13.89
N LEU A 115 -1.07 -4.70 -13.75
CA LEU A 115 -2.17 -4.10 -14.53
C LEU A 115 -3.23 -3.29 -13.75
N PRO A 116 -2.98 -2.76 -12.54
CA PRO A 116 -4.04 -2.12 -11.79
C PRO A 116 -4.21 -0.69 -12.33
N THR A 117 -5.41 -0.37 -12.83
CA THR A 117 -5.72 1.04 -13.14
C THR A 117 -5.53 1.91 -11.88
N ASP A 118 -5.16 3.18 -12.03
CA ASP A 118 -4.96 4.10 -10.90
C ASP A 118 -6.13 4.10 -9.89
N ARG A 119 -7.36 3.91 -10.39
CA ARG A 119 -8.57 3.80 -9.57
C ARG A 119 -8.56 2.57 -8.65
N ILE A 120 -8.06 1.44 -9.15
CA ILE A 120 -7.95 0.20 -8.37
C ILE A 120 -6.87 0.37 -7.31
N LEU A 121 -5.71 0.94 -7.68
CA LEU A 121 -4.65 1.25 -6.73
C LEU A 121 -5.13 2.15 -5.61
N GLU A 122 -5.79 3.25 -5.94
CA GLU A 122 -6.33 4.18 -4.95
C GLU A 122 -7.37 3.51 -4.04
N TYR A 123 -8.29 2.75 -4.62
CA TYR A 123 -9.29 2.02 -3.85
C TYR A 123 -8.66 1.00 -2.91
N THR A 124 -7.78 0.15 -3.40
CA THR A 124 -7.14 -0.91 -2.60
C THR A 124 -6.31 -0.30 -1.49
N ALA A 125 -5.60 0.80 -1.74
CA ALA A 125 -4.88 1.53 -0.70
C ALA A 125 -5.81 2.06 0.39
N GLN A 126 -6.96 2.62 0.03
CA GLN A 126 -7.97 3.06 0.99
C GLN A 126 -8.60 1.89 1.76
N ALA A 127 -8.83 0.75 1.09
CA ALA A 127 -9.37 -0.46 1.70
C ALA A 127 -8.40 -1.01 2.76
N LEU A 128 -7.12 -1.17 2.43
CA LEU A 128 -6.08 -1.61 3.34
C LEU A 128 -5.95 -0.70 4.58
N GLN A 129 -6.06 0.63 4.39
CA GLN A 129 -6.06 1.59 5.50
C GLN A 129 -7.29 1.46 6.41
N LYS A 130 -8.46 1.10 5.88
CA LYS A 130 -9.67 0.90 6.69
C LYS A 130 -9.56 -0.30 7.64
N PHE A 131 -8.66 -1.25 7.36
CA PHE A 131 -8.39 -2.38 8.26
C PHE A 131 -7.37 -2.07 9.36
N ARG A 132 -7.02 -0.78 9.59
CA ARG A 132 -6.13 -0.33 10.67
C ARG A 132 -6.30 -1.04 12.02
N PRO A 133 -7.51 -1.22 12.58
CA PRO A 133 -7.66 -1.89 13.88
C PRO A 133 -7.04 -3.30 13.89
N PHE A 134 -7.20 -4.05 12.79
CA PHE A 134 -6.71 -5.42 12.67
C PHE A 134 -5.20 -5.48 12.43
N TRP A 135 -4.64 -4.51 11.70
CA TRP A 135 -3.18 -4.36 11.58
C TRP A 135 -2.53 -4.12 12.95
N VAL A 136 -3.14 -3.29 13.80
CA VAL A 136 -2.64 -2.98 15.14
C VAL A 136 -2.77 -4.20 16.06
N ASP A 137 -3.91 -4.90 16.01
CA ASP A 137 -4.14 -6.08 16.84
C ASP A 137 -3.21 -7.26 16.48
N GLN A 138 -2.73 -7.33 15.24
CA GLN A 138 -1.84 -8.39 14.73
C GLN A 138 -0.43 -7.88 14.43
N ILE A 139 0.03 -6.88 15.18
CA ILE A 139 1.27 -6.19 14.83
C ILE A 139 2.50 -7.09 14.94
N GLU A 140 2.66 -7.76 16.07
CA GLU A 140 3.77 -8.67 16.36
C GLU A 140 3.64 -10.00 15.60
N SER A 141 2.42 -10.49 15.39
CA SER A 141 2.18 -11.83 14.83
C SER A 141 2.31 -11.89 13.31
N THR A 142 1.96 -10.81 12.61
CA THR A 142 1.78 -10.87 11.15
C THR A 142 2.21 -9.58 10.45
N THR A 143 1.87 -8.42 11.00
CA THR A 143 2.04 -7.15 10.29
C THR A 143 3.51 -6.78 10.09
N LEU A 144 4.36 -6.89 11.12
CA LEU A 144 5.79 -6.62 11.00
C LEU A 144 6.46 -7.59 10.03
N THR A 145 6.13 -8.89 10.12
CA THR A 145 6.65 -9.93 9.21
C THR A 145 6.28 -9.66 7.76
N LEU A 146 5.04 -9.22 7.50
CA LEU A 146 4.60 -8.87 6.15
C LEU A 146 5.35 -7.65 5.60
N LEU A 147 5.54 -6.61 6.42
CA LEU A 147 6.32 -5.43 6.05
C LEU A 147 7.78 -5.80 5.75
N ASP A 148 8.39 -6.68 6.55
CA ASP A 148 9.71 -7.27 6.29
C ASP A 148 9.76 -7.96 4.93
N HIS A 149 8.81 -8.86 4.65
CA HIS A 149 8.77 -9.59 3.38
C HIS A 149 8.68 -8.66 2.17
N PHE A 150 7.90 -7.56 2.24
CA PHE A 150 7.85 -6.60 1.14
C PHE A 150 9.22 -5.97 0.83
N ILE A 151 9.98 -5.64 1.87
CA ILE A 151 11.31 -5.04 1.70
C ILE A 151 12.34 -6.09 1.28
N GLU A 152 12.26 -7.31 1.81
CA GLU A 152 13.11 -8.42 1.41
C GLU A 152 12.91 -8.82 -0.05
N ASP A 153 11.66 -8.92 -0.51
CA ASP A 153 11.35 -9.22 -1.90
C ASP A 153 11.83 -8.10 -2.83
N ALA A 154 11.70 -6.84 -2.40
CA ALA A 154 12.20 -5.69 -3.15
C ALA A 154 13.73 -5.75 -3.32
N ASP A 155 14.46 -6.07 -2.25
CA ASP A 155 15.91 -6.21 -2.26
C ASP A 155 16.36 -7.40 -3.13
N ASN A 156 15.65 -8.53 -3.02
CA ASN A 156 15.90 -9.70 -3.86
C ASN A 156 15.73 -9.39 -5.36
N TYR A 157 14.68 -8.63 -5.72
CA TYR A 157 14.50 -8.18 -7.11
C TYR A 157 15.59 -7.22 -7.57
N ALA A 158 16.12 -6.36 -6.68
CA ALA A 158 17.21 -5.45 -7.00
C ALA A 158 18.53 -6.20 -7.28
N GLN A 159 18.82 -7.22 -6.48
CA GLN A 159 19.99 -8.08 -6.69
C GLN A 159 19.86 -8.88 -8.01
N GLN A 160 18.65 -9.36 -8.33
CA GLN A 160 18.38 -10.01 -9.62
C GLN A 160 18.58 -9.05 -10.80
N PHE A 161 18.12 -7.80 -10.65
CA PHE A 161 18.35 -6.74 -11.63
C PHE A 161 19.85 -6.50 -11.88
N GLU A 162 20.67 -6.38 -10.83
CA GLU A 162 22.11 -6.15 -10.98
C GLU A 162 22.81 -7.30 -11.74
N LEU A 163 22.40 -8.55 -11.49
CA LEU A 163 22.92 -9.72 -12.19
C LEU A 163 22.52 -9.73 -13.68
N GLN A 164 21.30 -9.30 -14.01
CA GLN A 164 20.84 -9.25 -15.41
C GLN A 164 21.43 -8.08 -16.18
N GLU A 165 21.63 -6.92 -15.55
CA GLU A 165 22.31 -5.77 -16.16
C GLU A 165 23.73 -6.16 -16.58
N GLN A 166 24.44 -6.96 -15.77
CA GLN A 166 25.76 -7.48 -16.11
C GLN A 166 25.74 -8.47 -17.30
N ASN A 167 24.63 -9.18 -17.50
CA ASN A 167 24.47 -10.17 -18.56
C ASN A 167 23.94 -9.59 -19.90
N ASN A 168 23.59 -8.29 -19.94
CA ASN A 168 23.08 -7.60 -21.13
C ASN A 168 21.74 -8.18 -21.65
N ASP A 169 20.89 -8.67 -20.75
CA ASP A 169 19.52 -9.10 -21.09
C ASP A 169 18.61 -7.89 -21.38
N GLY A 170 17.60 -8.07 -22.23
CA GLY A 170 16.87 -6.98 -22.87
C GLY A 170 16.07 -6.05 -21.92
N ASP A 171 15.95 -4.78 -22.31
CA ASP A 171 15.29 -3.68 -21.57
C ASP A 171 13.86 -4.00 -21.02
N ASP A 172 13.12 -4.93 -21.65
CA ASP A 172 11.75 -5.28 -21.24
C ASP A 172 11.68 -6.11 -19.94
N GLU A 173 12.67 -6.98 -19.68
CA GLU A 173 12.73 -7.74 -18.42
C GLU A 173 13.14 -6.83 -17.26
N ILE A 174 14.08 -5.91 -17.51
CA ILE A 174 14.54 -4.87 -16.58
C ILE A 174 13.37 -4.00 -16.09
N ALA A 175 12.53 -3.51 -17.00
CA ALA A 175 11.35 -2.72 -16.66
C ALA A 175 10.39 -3.45 -15.71
N SER A 176 10.27 -4.77 -15.88
CA SER A 176 9.44 -5.64 -15.03
C SER A 176 9.90 -5.65 -13.57
N PHE A 177 11.21 -5.59 -13.30
CA PHE A 177 11.73 -5.57 -11.92
C PHE A 177 11.48 -4.23 -11.24
N THR A 178 11.78 -3.13 -11.92
CA THR A 178 11.57 -1.78 -11.38
C THR A 178 10.09 -1.55 -11.02
N ASP A 179 9.15 -2.02 -11.85
CA ASP A 179 7.71 -1.95 -11.56
C ASP A 179 7.30 -2.79 -10.35
N LYS A 180 7.84 -4.01 -10.20
CA LYS A 180 7.58 -4.88 -9.03
C LYS A 180 8.09 -4.25 -7.73
N ILE A 181 9.31 -3.71 -7.75
CA ILE A 181 9.90 -3.04 -6.58
C ILE A 181 9.09 -1.80 -6.22
N ALA A 182 8.72 -0.99 -7.22
CA ALA A 182 7.84 0.16 -7.02
C ALA A 182 6.47 -0.24 -6.44
N ALA A 183 5.92 -1.39 -6.82
CA ALA A 183 4.69 -1.93 -6.25
C ALA A 183 4.84 -2.36 -4.79
N LEU A 184 5.92 -3.07 -4.46
CA LEU A 184 6.23 -3.48 -3.08
C LEU A 184 6.41 -2.27 -2.15
N TYR A 185 7.15 -1.24 -2.59
CA TYR A 185 7.29 0.01 -1.82
C TYR A 185 5.98 0.75 -1.61
N ARG A 186 5.08 0.74 -2.60
CA ARG A 186 3.73 1.28 -2.43
C ARG A 186 2.92 0.49 -1.41
N ALA A 187 2.98 -0.84 -1.44
CA ALA A 187 2.29 -1.73 -0.50
C ALA A 187 2.80 -1.47 0.93
N PHE A 188 4.11 -1.50 1.11
CA PHE A 188 4.79 -1.17 2.36
C PHE A 188 4.36 0.20 2.89
N ALA A 189 4.48 1.25 2.08
CA ALA A 189 4.11 2.61 2.47
C ALA A 189 2.62 2.75 2.84
N THR A 190 1.74 1.98 2.20
CA THR A 190 0.30 2.01 2.47
C THR A 190 -0.03 1.40 3.83
N VAL A 191 0.51 0.22 4.11
CA VAL A 191 0.31 -0.46 5.40
C VAL A 191 0.98 0.32 6.52
N LEU A 192 2.21 0.79 6.32
CA LEU A 192 2.91 1.62 7.30
C LEU A 192 2.17 2.92 7.61
N ARG A 193 1.58 3.57 6.60
CA ARG A 193 0.75 4.77 6.82
C ARG A 193 -0.48 4.48 7.67
N ALA A 194 -1.13 3.32 7.51
CA ALA A 194 -2.25 2.92 8.35
C ALA A 194 -1.86 2.82 9.84
N LEU A 195 -0.58 2.55 10.14
CA LEU A 195 -0.04 2.36 11.48
C LEU A 195 0.69 3.59 12.04
N SER A 196 1.06 4.55 11.20
CA SER A 196 1.88 5.72 11.58
C SER A 196 1.36 6.45 12.84
N ASP A 197 0.05 6.69 12.94
CA ASP A 197 -0.59 7.31 14.12
C ASP A 197 -0.43 6.46 15.39
N ASN A 198 -0.44 5.12 15.27
CA ASN A 198 -0.23 4.21 16.40
C ASN A 198 1.23 4.23 16.83
N PHE A 199 2.16 4.19 15.90
CA PHE A 199 3.59 4.20 16.23
C PHE A 199 4.04 5.52 16.85
N THR A 200 3.53 6.65 16.36
CA THR A 200 3.79 7.96 16.98
C THR A 200 3.22 8.06 18.39
N SER A 201 2.03 7.48 18.63
CA SER A 201 1.38 7.50 19.96
C SER A 201 1.96 6.46 20.92
N THR A 202 2.42 5.32 20.40
CA THR A 202 2.94 4.17 21.15
C THR A 202 4.22 3.64 20.49
N PRO A 203 5.38 4.30 20.70
CA PRO A 203 6.61 4.00 19.97
C PRO A 203 7.17 2.59 20.18
N HIS A 204 6.84 1.92 21.29
CA HIS A 204 7.29 0.57 21.59
C HIS A 204 6.69 -0.52 20.68
N LEU A 205 5.62 -0.20 19.94
CA LEU A 205 5.00 -1.13 19.00
C LEU A 205 5.85 -1.39 17.75
N LEU A 206 6.84 -0.52 17.46
CA LEU A 206 7.76 -0.67 16.35
C LEU A 206 9.19 -0.70 16.89
N PRO A 207 9.85 -1.87 16.91
CA PRO A 207 11.24 -1.95 17.36
C PRO A 207 12.17 -1.21 16.38
N VAL A 208 13.17 -0.52 16.93
CA VAL A 208 14.13 0.29 16.16
C VAL A 208 14.86 -0.53 15.10
N GLU A 209 15.19 -1.79 15.42
CA GLU A 209 15.90 -2.71 14.53
C GLU A 209 15.14 -2.93 13.20
N TYR A 210 13.81 -2.97 13.23
CA TYR A 210 12.99 -3.09 12.02
C TYR A 210 13.09 -1.82 11.17
N VAL A 211 13.01 -0.64 11.79
CA VAL A 211 13.06 0.65 11.10
C VAL A 211 14.40 0.84 10.41
N ASP A 212 15.49 0.59 11.13
CA ASP A 212 16.84 0.74 10.60
C ASP A 212 17.08 -0.24 9.44
N ASN A 213 16.68 -1.51 9.60
CA ASN A 213 16.79 -2.53 8.56
C ASN A 213 15.98 -2.16 7.31
N TRP A 214 14.71 -1.76 7.47
CA TRP A 214 13.87 -1.35 6.34
C TRP A 214 14.46 -0.16 5.61
N LEU A 215 14.89 0.86 6.34
CA LEU A 215 15.44 2.05 5.74
C LEU A 215 16.73 1.74 4.98
N GLN A 216 17.67 1.02 5.60
CA GLN A 216 18.91 0.61 4.94
C GLN A 216 18.65 -0.19 3.66
N LYS A 217 17.76 -1.18 3.69
CA LYS A 217 17.39 -1.95 2.50
C LYS A 217 16.75 -1.08 1.43
N ILE A 218 15.82 -0.18 1.78
CA ILE A 218 15.19 0.73 0.81
C ILE A 218 16.25 1.61 0.13
N LEU A 219 17.17 2.21 0.90
CA LEU A 219 18.24 3.05 0.38
C LEU A 219 19.19 2.25 -0.51
N HIS A 220 19.58 1.04 -0.08
CA HIS A 220 20.46 0.15 -0.82
C HIS A 220 19.84 -0.30 -2.16
N THR A 221 18.66 -0.92 -2.12
CA THR A 221 17.91 -1.36 -3.29
C THR A 221 17.73 -0.22 -4.31
N THR A 222 17.35 0.97 -3.84
CA THR A 222 17.14 2.12 -4.72
C THR A 222 18.45 2.62 -5.34
N THR A 223 19.57 2.48 -4.63
CA THR A 223 20.90 2.82 -5.15
C THR A 223 21.36 1.86 -6.23
N ILE A 224 21.02 0.57 -6.14
CA ILE A 224 21.34 -0.42 -7.19
C ILE A 224 20.68 -0.03 -8.52
N ILE A 225 19.40 0.35 -8.48
CA ILE A 225 18.58 0.62 -9.67
C ILE A 225 18.78 2.05 -10.21
N ARG A 226 19.67 2.85 -9.62
CA ARG A 226 19.80 4.29 -9.92
C ARG A 226 20.17 4.63 -11.37
N HIS A 227 20.83 3.72 -12.07
CA HIS A 227 21.24 3.91 -13.46
C HIS A 227 20.16 3.52 -14.46
N ASP A 228 19.06 2.93 -13.99
CA ASP A 228 17.92 2.59 -14.82
C ASP A 228 17.26 3.87 -15.36
N LYS A 229 16.97 3.86 -16.66
CA LYS A 229 16.17 4.92 -17.31
C LYS A 229 14.80 5.06 -16.64
N LEU A 230 14.29 3.98 -16.05
CA LEU A 230 13.00 3.91 -15.38
C LEU A 230 13.04 4.25 -13.88
N PHE A 231 14.18 4.68 -13.35
CA PHE A 231 14.32 5.06 -11.94
C PHE A 231 13.26 6.08 -11.47
N GLY A 232 12.78 6.96 -12.36
CA GLY A 232 11.69 7.90 -12.05
C GLY A 232 10.40 7.23 -11.54
N ILE A 233 10.11 6.00 -11.98
CA ILE A 233 8.97 5.18 -11.53
C ILE A 233 9.16 4.76 -10.07
N LEU A 234 10.37 4.34 -9.71
CA LEU A 234 10.74 3.88 -8.37
C LEU A 234 10.92 5.01 -7.36
N ALA A 235 11.41 6.17 -7.83
CA ALA A 235 11.76 7.30 -6.97
C ALA A 235 10.59 7.79 -6.11
N LYS A 236 9.37 7.86 -6.67
CA LYS A 236 8.19 8.31 -5.92
C LYS A 236 7.79 7.33 -4.80
N PRO A 237 7.59 6.02 -5.06
CA PRO A 237 7.37 5.02 -4.01
C PRO A 237 8.46 4.99 -2.95
N ALA A 238 9.73 4.97 -3.34
CA ALA A 238 10.86 4.95 -2.41
C ALA A 238 10.86 6.19 -1.50
N ASN A 239 10.77 7.39 -2.08
CA ASN A 239 10.70 8.64 -1.31
C ASN A 239 9.48 8.65 -0.38
N THR A 240 8.35 8.08 -0.80
CA THR A 240 7.14 8.01 0.04
C THR A 240 7.36 7.08 1.24
N ALA A 241 7.99 5.92 1.04
CA ALA A 241 8.30 4.99 2.12
C ALA A 241 9.26 5.62 3.14
N VAL A 242 10.36 6.22 2.67
CA VAL A 242 11.33 6.92 3.52
C VAL A 242 10.67 8.09 4.26
N CYS A 243 9.82 8.89 3.59
CA CYS A 243 9.07 9.97 4.25
C CYS A 243 8.28 9.46 5.45
N ILE A 244 7.51 8.37 5.27
CA ILE A 244 6.65 7.85 6.35
C ILE A 244 7.51 7.32 7.51
N LEU A 245 8.62 6.63 7.22
CA LEU A 245 9.53 6.13 8.24
C LEU A 245 10.13 7.29 9.07
N VAL A 246 10.59 8.35 8.40
CA VAL A 246 11.12 9.56 9.06
C VAL A 246 10.04 10.33 9.83
N GLU A 247 8.80 10.33 9.35
CA GLU A 247 7.67 10.93 10.07
C GLU A 247 7.29 10.12 11.32
N THR A 248 7.38 8.80 11.22
CA THR A 248 6.93 7.88 12.27
C THR A 248 8.00 7.71 13.35
N PHE A 249 9.28 7.75 12.97
CA PHE A 249 10.42 7.50 13.82
C PHE A 249 11.40 8.67 13.75
N SER A 250 11.78 9.22 14.90
CA SER A 250 12.59 10.46 14.97
C SER A 250 14.03 10.23 15.44
N GLN A 251 14.38 9.01 15.85
CA GLN A 251 15.66 8.70 16.51
C GLN A 251 16.55 7.81 15.63
N PHE A 252 17.13 8.37 14.58
CA PHE A 252 18.10 7.67 13.74
C PHE A 252 19.53 7.85 14.25
N ASP A 253 20.36 6.82 14.07
CA ASP A 253 21.81 6.95 14.23
C ASP A 253 22.42 7.91 13.18
N GLU A 254 23.56 8.49 13.50
CA GLU A 254 24.26 9.47 12.65
C GLU A 254 24.65 8.87 11.29
N GLN A 255 25.05 7.59 11.25
CA GLN A 255 25.33 6.90 10.00
C GLN A 255 24.10 6.85 9.07
N LEU A 256 22.96 6.40 9.60
CA LEU A 256 21.73 6.25 8.83
C LEU A 256 21.19 7.60 8.36
N LYS A 257 21.34 8.65 9.18
CA LYS A 257 21.04 10.02 8.75
C LYS A 257 21.87 10.41 7.53
N ASN A 258 23.18 10.18 7.55
CA ASN A 258 24.06 10.47 6.43
C ASN A 258 23.65 9.71 5.15
N GLU A 259 23.29 8.44 5.27
CA GLU A 259 22.79 7.63 4.15
C GLU A 259 21.50 8.22 3.54
N ILE A 260 20.56 8.71 4.37
CA ILE A 260 19.35 9.42 3.88
C ILE A 260 19.74 10.71 3.14
N PHE A 261 20.70 11.48 3.67
CA PHE A 261 21.15 12.72 3.00
C PHE A 261 21.81 12.44 1.66
N ASP A 262 22.70 11.46 1.61
CA ASP A 262 23.36 11.05 0.38
C ASP A 262 22.34 10.58 -0.66
N PHE A 263 21.36 9.78 -0.24
CA PHE A 263 20.24 9.36 -1.08
C PHE A 263 19.44 10.53 -1.68
N ILE A 264 19.15 11.56 -0.89
CA ILE A 264 18.44 12.76 -1.38
C ILE A 264 19.33 13.54 -2.35
N ILE A 265 20.59 13.78 -1.99
CA ILE A 265 21.54 14.54 -2.81
C ILE A 265 21.75 13.86 -4.15
N GLU A 266 21.94 12.54 -4.18
CA GLU A 266 22.07 11.76 -5.41
C GLU A 266 20.88 11.98 -6.34
N GLN A 267 19.64 11.91 -5.82
CA GLN A 267 18.43 12.12 -6.62
C GLN A 267 18.33 13.52 -7.24
N THR A 268 18.84 14.57 -6.58
CA THR A 268 18.83 15.93 -7.15
C THR A 268 19.70 16.08 -8.39
N HIS A 269 20.68 15.18 -8.57
CA HIS A 269 21.63 15.18 -9.67
C HIS A 269 21.29 14.18 -10.78
N LEU A 270 20.26 13.35 -10.60
CA LEU A 270 19.78 12.41 -11.61
C LEU A 270 18.96 13.13 -12.69
N HIS A 271 19.46 13.09 -13.93
CA HIS A 271 18.81 13.62 -15.12
C HIS A 271 18.41 12.47 -16.04
N THR A 272 17.25 11.84 -15.79
CA THR A 272 16.67 10.83 -16.68
C THR A 272 15.65 11.45 -17.64
N GLN A 273 15.50 10.87 -18.83
CA GLN A 273 14.58 11.37 -19.87
C GLN A 273 13.09 11.24 -19.49
N SER A 274 12.78 10.35 -18.55
CA SER A 274 11.42 9.98 -18.12
C SER A 274 11.23 10.19 -16.60
N TRP A 275 11.58 11.37 -16.10
CA TRP A 275 11.34 11.73 -14.70
C TRP A 275 9.94 12.33 -14.51
N PRO A 276 9.06 11.72 -13.70
CA PRO A 276 7.72 12.25 -13.47
C PRO A 276 7.76 13.45 -12.49
N TYR A 277 6.96 14.49 -12.78
CA TYR A 277 6.83 15.68 -11.93
C TYR A 277 6.44 15.32 -10.49
N GLU A 278 5.61 14.29 -10.31
CA GLU A 278 5.18 13.80 -9.01
C GLU A 278 6.34 13.26 -8.16
N ALA A 279 7.41 12.75 -8.77
CA ALA A 279 8.59 12.30 -8.03
C ALA A 279 9.39 13.49 -7.48
N ASP A 280 9.44 14.62 -8.18
CA ASP A 280 10.06 15.85 -7.68
C ASP A 280 9.27 16.45 -6.51
N VAL A 281 7.94 16.48 -6.60
CA VAL A 281 7.09 16.94 -5.49
C VAL A 281 7.30 16.07 -4.26
N ASN A 282 7.45 14.75 -4.41
CA ASN A 282 7.72 13.87 -3.27
C ASN A 282 9.15 14.00 -2.74
N LEU A 283 10.15 14.25 -3.60
CA LEU A 283 11.50 14.56 -3.17
C LEU A 283 11.53 15.85 -2.33
N LEU A 284 10.81 16.89 -2.72
CA LEU A 284 10.68 18.12 -1.94
C LEU A 284 10.02 17.87 -0.58
N ARG A 285 8.98 17.03 -0.52
CA ARG A 285 8.37 16.62 0.76
C ARG A 285 9.36 15.88 1.66
N LEU A 286 10.16 14.97 1.09
CA LEU A 286 11.19 14.25 1.82
C LEU A 286 12.23 15.21 2.38
N ILE A 287 12.73 16.14 1.56
CA ILE A 287 13.66 17.20 1.97
C ILE A 287 13.08 17.98 3.16
N MET A 288 11.83 18.44 3.07
CA MET A 288 11.18 19.18 4.16
C MET A 288 11.17 18.39 5.47
N LYS A 289 10.97 17.08 5.42
CA LYS A 289 10.91 16.22 6.61
C LYS A 289 12.28 15.90 7.18
N VAL A 290 13.26 15.69 6.31
CA VAL A 290 14.62 15.34 6.73
C VAL A 290 15.37 16.55 7.31
N ILE A 291 15.01 17.78 6.92
CA ILE A 291 15.54 19.00 7.54
C ILE A 291 15.25 19.05 9.05
N ASP A 292 14.11 18.53 9.51
CA ASP A 292 13.76 18.55 10.93
C ASP A 292 14.64 17.64 11.80
N ILE A 293 15.29 16.63 11.21
CA ILE A 293 16.17 15.67 11.91
C ILE A 293 17.66 15.93 11.65
N ALA A 294 17.97 16.92 10.81
CA ALA A 294 19.30 17.25 10.32
C ALA A 294 20.12 18.11 11.29
N ASP A 295 21.44 17.93 11.27
CA ASP A 295 22.37 18.89 11.85
C ASP A 295 22.67 20.05 10.86
N HIS A 296 23.30 21.11 11.38
CA HIS A 296 23.54 22.33 10.61
C HIS A 296 24.48 22.09 9.40
N ASP A 297 25.44 21.17 9.48
CA ASP A 297 26.38 20.91 8.38
C ASP A 297 25.70 20.13 7.24
N SER A 298 24.90 19.10 7.57
CA SER A 298 24.11 18.36 6.57
C SER A 298 23.09 19.26 5.88
N CYS A 299 22.44 20.17 6.61
CA CYS A 299 21.56 21.18 6.02
C CYS A 299 22.28 22.07 5.02
N ALA A 300 23.51 22.50 5.33
CA ALA A 300 24.30 23.34 4.44
C ALA A 300 24.70 22.59 3.16
N LYS A 301 25.12 21.32 3.27
CA LYS A 301 25.42 20.44 2.13
C LYS A 301 24.18 20.24 1.25
N LEU A 302 23.06 19.89 1.86
CA LEU A 302 21.78 19.69 1.17
C LEU A 302 21.34 20.96 0.43
N ALA A 303 21.39 22.13 1.09
CA ALA A 303 21.07 23.40 0.46
C ALA A 303 22.00 23.70 -0.73
N SER A 304 23.30 23.44 -0.58
CA SER A 304 24.27 23.67 -1.66
C SER A 304 24.00 22.78 -2.88
N SER A 305 23.57 21.52 -2.66
CA SER A 305 23.20 20.59 -3.72
C SER A 305 21.87 21.00 -4.39
N ILE A 306 20.84 21.34 -3.62
CA ILE A 306 19.54 21.77 -4.14
C ILE A 306 19.66 23.03 -5.00
N PHE A 307 20.43 24.02 -4.54
CA PHE A 307 20.58 25.29 -5.27
C PHE A 307 21.69 25.26 -6.33
N ALA A 308 22.38 24.13 -6.52
CA ALA A 308 23.37 23.99 -7.57
C ALA A 308 22.74 24.15 -8.96
N ALA A 309 23.46 24.76 -9.89
CA ALA A 309 22.99 24.97 -11.27
C ALA A 309 22.71 23.64 -12.03
N LYS A 310 23.29 22.54 -11.55
CA LYS A 310 23.07 21.18 -12.08
C LYS A 310 21.96 20.42 -11.36
N SER A 311 21.33 21.01 -10.35
CA SER A 311 20.22 20.38 -9.64
C SER A 311 18.99 20.36 -10.55
N ARG A 312 18.30 19.22 -10.59
CA ARG A 312 17.03 19.12 -11.31
C ARG A 312 15.96 20.04 -10.69
N LEU A 313 16.04 20.29 -9.38
CA LEU A 313 15.11 21.18 -8.68
C LEU A 313 15.28 22.65 -9.10
N TRP A 314 16.43 23.01 -9.65
CA TRP A 314 16.70 24.36 -10.13
C TRP A 314 15.75 24.78 -11.27
N LEU A 315 15.28 23.82 -12.08
CA LEU A 315 14.35 24.05 -13.19
C LEU A 315 12.99 24.58 -12.72
N TYR A 316 12.56 24.20 -11.51
CA TYR A 316 11.26 24.60 -10.95
C TYR A 316 11.17 26.07 -10.56
N ARG A 317 12.31 26.74 -10.40
CA ARG A 317 12.37 28.20 -10.14
C ARG A 317 11.69 29.01 -11.24
N PHE A 318 11.61 28.49 -12.46
CA PHE A 318 11.10 29.21 -13.64
C PHE A 318 9.67 28.85 -14.05
N LEU A 319 8.99 27.94 -13.32
CA LEU A 319 7.64 27.50 -13.68
C LEU A 319 6.59 28.63 -13.64
N TYR A 320 6.78 29.64 -12.79
CA TYR A 320 5.88 30.79 -12.69
C TYR A 320 6.32 32.02 -13.50
N SER A 321 7.48 31.97 -14.16
CA SER A 321 7.95 33.11 -14.99
C SER A 321 7.53 33.03 -16.46
N ASN A 322 6.83 31.96 -16.87
CA ASN A 322 6.40 31.71 -18.24
C ASN A 322 4.88 31.47 -18.38
N SER A 323 4.07 31.84 -17.38
CA SER A 323 2.60 31.79 -17.44
C SER A 323 1.94 33.16 -17.53
#